data_AF-A0A0B5GNI3-F1
#
_entry.id   AF-A0A0B5GNI3-F1
#
_cell.length_a   1.000
_cell.length_b   1.000
_cell.length_c   1.000
_cell.angle_alpha   90.00
_cell.angle_beta   90.00
_cell.angle_gamma   90.00
#
_symmetry.space_group_name_H-M   'P 1'
#
loop_
_entity.id
_entity.type
_entity.pdbx_description
1 polymer ?
#
loop_
_entity_poly.entity_id
_entity_poly.type
_entity_poly.pdbx_seq_one_letter_code
_entity_poly.pdbx_strand_id
1 'polypeptide(L)'
;VPVIPLQRPDEIQIPNPSWMQTTAGHEEMWNEHRIPTMITWSYGGKEVAVEGSWDNWKTRVPLQRAGKDYTIMKMLPSGVYQYRF
;
A
#
# COMPACT_ATOMS: atom_id res chain seq x y z
N VAL A 1 0.90 -43.53 17.87
CA VAL A 1 1.08 -42.06 17.95
C VAL A 1 1.55 -41.60 16.57
N PRO A 2 0.82 -40.73 15.84
CA PRO A 2 1.28 -40.29 14.53
C PRO A 2 2.25 -39.12 14.67
N VAL A 3 3.33 -39.16 13.89
CA VAL A 3 4.38 -38.14 13.86
C VAL A 3 3.98 -37.05 12.85
N ILE A 4 3.98 -35.80 13.28
CA ILE A 4 3.68 -34.64 12.43
C ILE A 4 4.90 -34.37 11.54
N PRO A 5 4.76 -34.25 10.21
CA PRO A 5 5.88 -33.90 9.34
C PRO A 5 6.37 -32.48 9.63
N LEU A 6 7.68 -32.28 9.80
CA LEU A 6 8.27 -30.94 9.81
C LEU A 6 8.07 -30.28 8.44
N GLN A 7 7.35 -29.15 8.42
CA GLN A 7 7.23 -28.30 7.23
C GLN A 7 8.59 -27.68 6.87
N ARG A 8 8.94 -27.74 5.57
CA ARG A 8 10.17 -27.17 5.01
C ARG A 8 10.05 -25.63 4.95
N PRO A 9 11.16 -24.87 5.10
CA PRO A 9 11.09 -23.43 5.32
C PRO A 9 10.99 -22.56 4.05
N ASP A 10 10.59 -23.10 2.90
CA ASP A 10 10.74 -22.40 1.61
C ASP A 10 9.43 -22.09 0.85
N GLU A 11 8.27 -22.18 1.51
CA GLU A 11 7.01 -21.75 0.89
C GLU A 11 6.28 -20.76 1.81
N ILE A 12 6.88 -19.58 1.98
CA ILE A 12 6.11 -18.41 2.40
C ILE A 12 5.23 -18.05 1.19
N GLN A 13 4.09 -18.72 1.08
CA GLN A 13 2.95 -18.19 0.32
C GLN A 13 2.58 -16.89 1.01
N ILE A 14 3.15 -15.78 0.54
CA ILE A 14 2.75 -14.45 0.98
C ILE A 14 1.27 -14.35 0.60
N PRO A 15 0.34 -14.29 1.58
CA PRO A 15 -1.05 -14.08 1.24
C PRO A 15 -1.11 -12.71 0.57
N ASN A 16 -1.55 -12.67 -0.69
CA ASN A 16 -1.78 -11.43 -1.42
C ASN A 16 -2.61 -10.51 -0.52
N PRO A 17 -2.02 -9.45 0.04
CA PRO A 17 -2.69 -8.72 1.08
C PRO A 17 -3.80 -7.89 0.42
N SER A 18 -5.02 -8.09 0.90
CA SER A 18 -6.27 -7.55 0.35
C SER A 18 -6.31 -6.02 0.20
N TRP A 19 -5.31 -5.28 0.71
CA TRP A 19 -5.13 -3.85 0.46
C TRP A 19 -4.73 -3.54 -1.00
N MET A 20 -4.33 -4.52 -1.80
CA MET A 20 -4.14 -4.36 -3.24
C MET A 20 -5.45 -4.30 -4.05
N GLN A 21 -6.61 -4.56 -3.42
CA GLN A 21 -7.91 -4.61 -4.10
C GLN A 21 -8.66 -3.28 -3.97
N THR A 22 -8.22 -2.24 -4.66
CA THR A 22 -9.05 -1.03 -4.84
C THR A 22 -8.79 -0.34 -6.18
N THR A 23 -8.82 -1.08 -7.29
CA THR A 23 -9.11 -0.60 -8.67
C THR A 23 -9.02 -1.77 -9.68
N ALA A 24 -9.76 -2.85 -9.45
CA ALA A 24 -9.87 -3.95 -10.41
C ALA A 24 -10.83 -3.52 -11.55
N GLY A 25 -10.29 -2.95 -12.63
CA GLY A 25 -11.13 -2.66 -13.80
C GLY A 25 -10.44 -2.07 -15.03
N HIS A 26 -9.23 -1.50 -14.95
CA HIS A 26 -8.64 -0.85 -16.13
C HIS A 26 -7.11 -0.87 -16.28
N GLU A 27 -6.32 -1.38 -15.33
CA GLU A 27 -4.86 -1.14 -15.34
C GLU A 27 -3.98 -2.40 -15.28
N GLU A 28 -4.44 -3.59 -15.68
CA GLU A 28 -3.58 -4.79 -15.63
C GLU A 28 -2.31 -4.69 -16.51
N MET A 29 -2.33 -3.90 -17.60
CA MET A 29 -1.16 -3.71 -18.47
C MET A 29 -0.17 -2.61 -18.02
N TRP A 30 -0.48 -1.82 -16.98
CA TRP A 30 0.37 -0.70 -16.53
C TRP A 30 1.03 -0.95 -15.16
N ASN A 31 0.80 -2.13 -14.58
CA ASN A 31 1.29 -2.49 -13.25
C ASN A 31 2.75 -2.96 -13.23
N GLU A 32 3.32 -3.34 -14.38
CA GLU A 32 4.70 -3.89 -14.42
C GLU A 32 5.80 -2.83 -14.16
N HIS A 33 5.47 -1.53 -14.23
CA HIS A 33 6.46 -0.44 -14.09
C HIS A 33 6.18 0.55 -12.94
N ARG A 34 5.21 0.27 -12.07
CA ARG A 34 4.93 1.13 -10.92
C ARG A 34 5.69 0.64 -9.68
N ILE A 35 6.23 1.59 -8.93
CA ILE A 35 7.01 1.35 -7.73
C ILE A 35 6.07 1.47 -6.52
N PRO A 36 5.99 0.44 -5.66
CA PRO A 36 5.26 0.54 -4.40
C PRO A 36 5.94 1.58 -3.51
N THR A 37 5.22 2.65 -3.20
CA THR A 37 5.69 3.78 -2.39
C THR A 37 4.86 3.86 -1.12
N MET A 38 5.51 3.68 0.02
CA MET A 38 4.90 3.83 1.34
C MET A 38 4.94 5.30 1.76
N ILE A 39 3.79 5.85 2.15
CA ILE A 39 3.69 7.19 2.74
C ILE A 39 3.21 7.02 4.18
N THR A 40 3.94 7.60 5.13
CA THR A 40 3.71 7.45 6.58
C THR A 40 3.57 8.80 7.27
N TRP A 41 2.62 8.89 8.20
CA TRP A 41 2.41 10.02 9.10
C TRP A 41 2.44 9.56 10.55
N SER A 42 3.33 10.16 11.36
CA SER A 42 3.63 9.70 12.72
C SER A 42 3.28 10.71 13.83
N TYR A 43 2.61 11.81 13.49
CA TYR A 43 2.36 12.92 14.43
C TYR A 43 0.97 12.86 15.11
N GLY A 44 0.36 11.68 15.17
CA GLY A 44 -0.99 11.49 15.69
C GLY A 44 -2.07 12.16 14.82
N GLY A 45 -3.29 12.21 15.31
CA GLY A 45 -4.46 12.68 14.57
C GLY A 45 -5.66 11.77 14.82
N LYS A 46 -6.86 12.26 14.51
CA LYS A 46 -8.08 11.44 14.51
C LYS A 46 -8.23 10.73 13.17
N GLU A 47 -8.07 11.50 12.10
CA GLU A 47 -8.14 11.07 10.72
C GLU A 47 -7.08 11.85 9.95
N VAL A 48 -6.26 11.15 9.18
CA VAL A 48 -5.17 11.71 8.39
C VAL A 48 -5.43 11.29 6.95
N ALA A 49 -5.26 12.20 6.01
CA ALA A 49 -5.39 11.91 4.58
C ALA A 49 -4.16 12.40 3.83
N VAL A 50 -4.04 12.05 2.56
CA VAL A 50 -2.99 12.55 1.69
C VAL A 50 -3.57 12.90 0.32
N GLU A 51 -3.08 14.00 -0.23
CA GLU A 51 -3.26 14.41 -1.61
C GLU A 51 -1.88 14.57 -2.26
N GLY A 52 -1.79 14.39 -3.57
CA GLY A 52 -0.52 14.58 -4.25
C GLY A 52 -0.64 14.89 -5.72
N SER A 53 0.50 15.27 -6.30
CA SER A 53 0.60 15.66 -7.70
C SER A 53 0.35 14.49 -8.66
N TRP A 54 0.32 13.24 -8.19
CA TRP A 54 0.06 12.04 -9.02
C TRP A 54 -1.33 12.03 -9.67
N ASP A 55 -2.31 12.74 -9.10
CA ASP A 55 -3.66 12.89 -9.67
C ASP A 55 -4.05 14.35 -9.90
N ASN A 56 -3.07 15.26 -9.95
CA ASN A 56 -3.27 16.70 -9.98
C ASN A 56 -4.05 17.22 -8.75
N TRP A 57 -3.79 16.66 -7.56
CA TRP A 57 -4.41 17.09 -6.30
C TRP A 57 -5.94 16.94 -6.28
N LYS A 58 -6.47 16.00 -7.06
CA LYS A 58 -7.93 15.80 -7.21
C LYS A 58 -8.51 14.88 -6.15
N THR A 59 -7.71 13.95 -5.63
CA THR A 59 -8.22 12.93 -4.72
C THR A 59 -7.53 13.00 -3.36
N ARG A 60 -8.33 13.23 -2.33
CA ARG A 60 -7.93 13.13 -0.93
C ARG A 60 -8.16 11.71 -0.43
N VAL A 61 -7.08 10.99 -0.14
CA VAL A 61 -7.16 9.57 0.27
C VAL A 61 -6.85 9.45 1.76
N PRO A 62 -7.76 8.92 2.60
CA PRO A 62 -7.47 8.69 4.01
C PRO A 62 -6.38 7.62 4.19
N LEU A 63 -5.50 7.83 5.16
CA LEU A 63 -4.48 6.87 5.54
C LEU A 63 -5.06 5.84 6.50
N GLN A 64 -4.56 4.61 6.40
CA GLN A 64 -4.91 3.52 7.30
C GLN A 64 -4.15 3.65 8.62
N ARG A 65 -4.81 3.40 9.74
CA ARG A 65 -4.18 3.43 11.05
C ARG A 65 -3.33 2.17 11.28
N ALA A 66 -2.03 2.36 11.50
CA ALA A 66 -1.06 1.32 11.80
C ALA A 66 -0.42 1.58 13.17
N GLY A 67 -1.07 1.11 14.23
CA GLY A 67 -0.65 1.35 15.61
C GLY A 67 -0.77 2.84 15.99
N LYS A 68 0.37 3.50 16.19
CA LYS A 68 0.43 4.95 16.48
C LYS A 68 0.53 5.81 15.21
N ASP A 69 0.89 5.20 14.10
CA ASP A 69 1.13 5.87 12.83
C ASP A 69 -0.07 5.68 11.90
N TYR A 70 -0.06 6.46 10.83
CA TYR A 70 -0.99 6.36 9.71
C TYR A 70 -0.17 6.08 8.44
N THR A 71 -0.63 5.14 7.61
CA THR A 71 0.12 4.69 6.43
C THR A 71 -0.79 4.48 5.21
N ILE A 72 -0.22 4.63 4.02
CA ILE A 72 -0.83 4.17 2.76
C ILE A 72 0.27 3.67 1.82
N MET A 73 -0.04 2.65 1.02
CA MET A 73 0.80 2.22 -0.08
C MET A 73 0.21 2.68 -1.41
N LYS A 74 1.02 3.38 -2.21
CA LYS A 74 0.67 3.88 -3.55
C LYS A 74 1.55 3.23 -4.60
N MET A 75 0.96 2.76 -5.68
CA MET A 75 1.69 2.33 -6.87
C MET A 75 1.89 3.55 -7.77
N LEU A 76 3.11 4.10 -7.77
CA LEU A 76 3.46 5.30 -8.54
C LEU A 76 4.47 4.96 -9.64
N PRO A 77 4.33 5.52 -10.86
CA PRO A 77 5.41 5.50 -11.84
C PRO A 77 6.69 6.15 -11.27
N SER A 78 7.85 5.85 -11.85
CA SER A 78 9.08 6.55 -11.50
C SER A 78 8.96 8.05 -11.80
N GLY A 79 9.23 8.90 -10.82
CA GLY A 79 9.11 10.35 -10.99
C GLY A 79 9.25 11.12 -9.69
N VAL A 80 9.16 12.44 -9.79
CA VAL A 80 9.14 13.35 -8.64
C VAL A 80 7.70 13.76 -8.37
N TYR A 81 7.24 13.53 -7.14
CA TYR A 81 5.90 13.84 -6.70
C TYR A 81 5.93 14.77 -5.50
N GLN A 82 4.99 15.70 -5.46
CA GLN A 82 4.70 16.52 -4.30
C GLN A 82 3.43 15.99 -3.64
N TYR A 83 3.37 16.03 -2.31
CA TYR A 83 2.21 15.60 -1.56
C TYR A 83 2.03 16.43 -0.29
N ARG A 84 0.81 16.40 0.26
CA ARG A 84 0.44 17.04 1.54
C ARG A 84 -0.52 16.15 2.31
N PHE A 85 -0.53 16.31 3.63
CA PHE A 85 -1.44 15.63 4.55
C PHE A 85 -2.62 16.52 4.94
#